data_AF-F7QJH3-F1
#
_entry.id   AF-F7QJH3-F1
#
_cell.length_a   1.000
_cell.length_b   1.000
_cell.length_c   1.000
_cell.angle_alpha   90.00
_cell.angle_beta   90.00
_cell.angle_gamma   90.00
#
_symmetry.space_group_name_H-M   'P 1'
#
loop_
_entity.id
_entity.type
_entity.pdbx_description
1 polymer ?
#
loop_
_entity_poly.entity_id
_entity_poly.type
_entity_poly.pdbx_seq_one_letter_code
_entity_poly.pdbx_strand_id
1 'polypeptide(L)'
;MKLKAGDVVVLKSGGQALTVADVTDETIECIWIGEEGDLFREKLPAAVLELAHIDLSDDEDEQDDDEHEDSDEDDEDHHAKTAAEVA
;
A
#
# COMPACT_ATOMS: atom_id res chain seq x y z
N MET A 1 -20.47 -16.77 -12.13
CA MET A 1 -20.59 -15.31 -12.25
C MET A 1 -20.24 -14.92 -13.68
N LYS A 2 -20.90 -13.90 -14.25
CA LYS A 2 -20.57 -13.41 -15.60
C LYS A 2 -19.73 -12.15 -15.44
N LEU A 3 -18.49 -12.19 -15.93
CA LEU A 3 -17.58 -11.04 -15.90
C LEU A 3 -18.09 -9.95 -16.85
N LYS A 4 -17.76 -8.69 -16.55
CA LYS A 4 -17.99 -7.53 -17.41
C LYS A 4 -16.73 -6.66 -17.51
N ALA A 5 -16.69 -5.82 -18.54
CA ALA A 5 -15.64 -4.80 -18.65
C ALA A 5 -15.61 -3.91 -17.39
N GLY A 6 -14.40 -3.64 -16.91
CA GLY A 6 -14.12 -2.91 -15.68
C GLY A 6 -14.07 -3.77 -14.41
N ASP A 7 -14.45 -5.05 -14.46
CA ASP A 7 -14.23 -5.94 -13.31
C ASP A 7 -12.72 -6.12 -13.07
N VAL A 8 -12.33 -6.18 -11.80
CA VAL A 8 -10.98 -6.58 -11.39
C VAL A 8 -11.01 -8.06 -11.06
N VAL A 9 -10.09 -8.80 -11.68
CA VAL A 9 -10.01 -10.25 -11.59
C VAL A 9 -8.60 -10.68 -11.22
N VAL A 10 -8.46 -11.91 -10.75
CA VAL A 10 -7.17 -12.57 -10.54
C VAL A 10 -7.24 -13.96 -11.15
N LEU A 11 -6.09 -14.52 -11.53
CA LEU A 11 -6.01 -15.94 -11.85
C LEU A 11 -6.36 -16.75 -10.61
N LYS A 12 -7.07 -17.87 -10.77
CA LYS A 12 -7.38 -18.78 -9.66
C LYS A 12 -6.16 -19.40 -8.97
N SER A 13 -4.99 -19.31 -9.62
CA SER A 13 -3.70 -19.66 -9.02
C SER A 13 -3.14 -18.56 -8.10
N GLY A 14 -3.82 -17.41 -7.98
CA GLY A 14 -3.28 -16.17 -7.42
C GLY A 14 -2.47 -15.37 -8.44
N GLY A 15 -1.83 -14.29 -7.99
CA GLY A 15 -0.98 -13.41 -8.82
C GLY A 15 -1.41 -11.95 -8.75
N GLN A 16 -0.98 -11.13 -9.72
CA GLN A 16 -1.41 -9.74 -9.81
C GLN A 16 -2.88 -9.63 -10.21
N ALA A 17 -3.52 -8.55 -9.77
CA ALA A 17 -4.85 -8.18 -10.23
C ALA A 17 -4.81 -7.71 -11.69
N LEU A 18 -5.82 -8.10 -12.46
CA LEU A 18 -6.01 -7.77 -13.86
C LEU A 18 -7.35 -7.04 -14.03
N THR A 19 -7.41 -6.11 -14.98
CA THR A 19 -8.67 -5.43 -15.34
C THR A 19 -9.28 -6.07 -16.57
N VAL A 20 -10.57 -6.43 -16.52
CA VAL A 20 -11.31 -6.91 -17.69
C VAL A 20 -11.55 -5.75 -18.66
N ALA A 21 -10.99 -5.82 -19.85
CA ALA A 21 -11.17 -4.85 -20.92
C ALA A 21 -12.38 -5.19 -21.81
N ASP A 22 -12.57 -6.47 -22.13
CA ASP A 22 -13.68 -6.95 -22.95
C ASP A 22 -14.02 -8.41 -22.64
N VAL A 23 -15.26 -8.81 -22.95
CA VAL A 23 -15.79 -10.16 -22.72
C VAL A 23 -16.43 -10.68 -24.01
N THR A 24 -15.78 -11.67 -24.62
CA THR A 24 -16.29 -12.35 -25.83
C THR A 24 -16.44 -13.84 -25.55
N ASP A 25 -17.70 -14.31 -25.45
CA ASP A 25 -18.05 -15.70 -25.12
C ASP A 25 -17.36 -16.18 -23.82
N GLU A 26 -16.40 -17.11 -23.92
CA GLU A 26 -15.62 -17.65 -22.80
C GLU A 26 -14.20 -17.07 -22.74
N THR A 27 -13.89 -16.08 -23.58
CA THR A 27 -12.59 -15.41 -23.63
C THR A 27 -12.71 -14.00 -23.04
N ILE A 28 -11.83 -13.70 -22.10
CA ILE A 28 -11.77 -12.43 -21.39
C ILE A 28 -10.49 -11.72 -21.81
N GLU A 29 -10.60 -10.53 -22.38
CA GLU A 29 -9.43 -9.69 -22.63
C GLU A 29 -9.11 -8.93 -21.34
N CYS A 30 -7.91 -9.14 -20.80
CA CYS A 30 -7.43 -8.55 -19.57
C CYS A 30 -6.28 -7.59 -19.85
N ILE A 31 -6.18 -6.53 -19.04
CA ILE A 31 -5.11 -5.54 -19.06
C ILE A 31 -4.53 -5.40 -17.65
N TRP A 32 -3.21 -5.29 -17.55
CA TRP A 32 -2.52 -5.01 -16.29
C TRP A 32 -1.20 -4.29 -16.53
N ILE A 33 -0.66 -3.71 -15.46
CA ILE A 33 0.68 -3.12 -15.44
C ILE A 33 1.64 -4.16 -14.87
N GLY A 34 2.71 -4.47 -15.59
CA GLY A 34 3.79 -5.34 -15.10
C GLY A 34 4.64 -4.66 -14.05
N GLU A 35 5.53 -5.42 -13.41
CA GLU A 35 6.40 -4.91 -12.33
C GLU A 35 7.31 -3.76 -12.80
N GLU A 36 7.70 -3.77 -14.08
CA GLU A 36 8.55 -2.73 -14.69
C GLU A 36 7.75 -1.52 -15.20
N GLY A 37 6.42 -1.51 -15.02
CA GLY A 37 5.53 -0.42 -15.47
C GLY A 37 4.98 -0.60 -16.89
N ASP A 38 5.30 -1.71 -17.57
CA ASP A 38 4.79 -2.01 -18.90
C ASP A 38 3.30 -2.37 -18.91
N LEU A 39 2.58 -1.90 -19.92
CA LEU A 39 1.18 -2.24 -20.12
C LEU A 39 1.04 -3.56 -20.89
N PHE A 40 0.50 -4.58 -20.24
CA PHE A 40 0.19 -5.87 -20.85
C PHE A 40 -1.28 -6.00 -21.19
N ARG A 41 -1.55 -6.77 -22.25
CA ARG A 41 -2.91 -7.10 -22.70
C ARG A 41 -2.95 -8.53 -23.21
N GLU A 42 -3.79 -9.36 -22.62
CA GLU A 42 -3.88 -10.78 -22.96
C GLU A 42 -5.30 -11.32 -22.89
N LYS A 43 -5.58 -12.31 -23.74
CA LYS A 43 -6.87 -13.01 -23.78
C LYS A 43 -6.77 -14.30 -22.97
N LEU A 44 -7.53 -14.35 -21.88
CA LEU A 44 -7.53 -15.46 -20.93
C LEU A 44 -8.90 -16.15 -20.91
N PRO A 45 -8.96 -17.48 -20.75
CA PRO A 45 -10.23 -18.19 -20.58
C PRO A 45 -10.94 -17.74 -19.29
N ALA A 46 -12.26 -17.52 -19.34
CA ALA A 46 -13.05 -17.20 -18.15
C ALA A 46 -12.92 -18.26 -17.04
N ALA A 47 -12.65 -19.52 -17.43
CA ALA A 47 -12.48 -20.64 -16.51
C ALA A 47 -11.30 -20.48 -15.55
N VAL A 48 -10.28 -19.68 -15.88
CA VAL A 48 -9.08 -19.50 -15.04
C VAL A 48 -9.13 -18.24 -14.17
N LEU A 49 -10.20 -17.45 -14.26
CA LEU A 49 -10.33 -16.17 -13.57
C LEU A 49 -11.36 -16.24 -12.43
N GLU A 50 -11.13 -15.41 -11.41
CA GLU A 50 -12.11 -15.10 -10.36
C GLU A 50 -12.10 -13.60 -10.05
N LEU A 51 -13.19 -13.08 -9.47
CA LEU A 51 -13.25 -11.67 -9.08
C LEU A 51 -12.25 -11.41 -7.96
N ALA A 52 -11.44 -10.36 -8.11
CA ALA A 52 -10.52 -9.94 -7.07
C ALA A 52 -11.32 -9.29 -5.93
N HIS A 53 -11.18 -9.82 -4.72
CA HIS A 53 -11.67 -9.18 -3.51
C HIS A 53 -10.58 -8.23 -3.00
N ILE A 54 -10.58 -7.01 -3.53
CA ILE A 54 -9.70 -5.94 -3.05
C ILE A 54 -10.47 -5.21 -1.97
N ASP A 55 -9.98 -5.30 -0.73
CA ASP A 55 -10.49 -4.49 0.36
C ASP A 55 -9.88 -3.09 0.24
N LEU A 56 -10.72 -2.10 -0.10
CA LEU A 56 -10.32 -0.70 -0.21
C LEU A 56 -10.46 0.04 1.13
N SER A 57 -10.78 -0.67 2.22
CA SER A 57 -10.96 -0.07 3.54
C SER A 57 -9.68 0.05 4.37
N ASP A 58 -8.54 -0.44 3.86
CA ASP A 58 -7.23 -0.40 4.54
C ASP A 58 -6.39 0.85 4.21
N ASP A 59 -7.04 1.92 3.70
CA ASP A 59 -6.42 3.21 3.36
C ASP A 59 -6.85 4.30 4.38
N GLU A 60 -7.06 3.90 5.64
CA GLU A 60 -7.16 4.82 6.78
C GLU A 60 -5.81 4.82 7.51
N ASP A 61 -5.00 5.83 7.17
CA ASP A 61 -3.74 6.24 7.79
C ASP A 61 -3.61 5.90 9.30
N GLU A 62 -2.87 4.84 9.64
CA GLU A 62 -2.29 4.69 10.98
C GLU A 62 -1.13 5.68 11.13
N GLN A 63 -1.46 6.96 11.30
CA GLN A 63 -0.55 7.98 11.84
C GLN A 63 -0.40 7.70 13.35
N ASP A 64 0.61 6.90 13.69
CA ASP A 64 1.09 6.68 15.04
C ASP A 64 1.83 7.94 15.54
N ASP A 65 1.05 8.91 16.03
CA ASP A 65 1.53 10.14 16.66
C ASP A 65 1.76 9.89 18.16
N ASP A 66 2.76 9.08 18.47
CA ASP A 66 3.25 8.87 19.85
C ASP A 66 4.16 10.05 20.26
N GLU A 67 3.55 11.24 20.41
CA GLU A 67 4.12 12.37 21.15
C GLU A 67 4.11 12.03 22.66
N HIS A 68 5.16 11.37 23.15
CA HIS A 68 5.43 11.30 24.58
C HIS A 68 6.45 12.35 25.00
N GLU A 69 5.91 13.51 25.41
CA GLU A 69 6.55 14.56 26.18
C GLU A 69 7.09 14.07 27.54
N ASP A 70 8.28 14.56 27.84
CA ASP A 70 8.83 14.93 29.16
C ASP A 70 9.03 13.89 30.26
N SER A 71 10.31 13.60 30.53
CA SER A 71 10.79 13.39 31.89
C SER A 71 12.00 14.30 32.12
N ASP A 72 11.70 15.54 32.49
CA ASP A 72 12.61 16.42 33.22
C ASP A 72 12.98 15.84 34.60
N GLU A 73 14.10 16.35 35.13
CA GLU A 73 14.65 16.20 36.50
C GLU A 73 15.55 14.98 36.77
N ASP A 74 16.88 15.19 36.67
CA ASP A 74 17.67 15.21 37.91
C ASP A 74 18.91 16.12 37.81
N ASP A 75 19.12 16.81 38.91
CA ASP A 75 19.96 17.96 39.20
C ASP A 75 21.42 17.54 39.52
N GLU A 76 22.25 18.52 39.87
CA GLU A 76 23.53 18.44 40.60
C GLU A 76 24.81 18.84 39.83
N ASP A 77 24.85 20.14 39.53
CA ASP A 77 25.84 21.11 40.02
C ASP A 77 27.35 20.76 39.89
N HIS A 78 27.91 21.18 38.77
CA HIS A 78 29.34 21.37 38.57
C HIS A 78 29.86 22.59 39.37
N HIS A 79 30.44 22.33 40.55
CA HIS A 79 31.14 23.36 41.32
C HIS A 79 32.49 23.75 40.67
N ALA A 80 32.47 24.75 39.78
CA ALA A 80 33.67 25.42 39.27
C ALA A 80 33.49 26.94 39.34
N LYS A 81 33.73 27.54 40.52
CA LYS A 81 33.83 28.99 40.67
C LYS A 81 35.24 29.44 40.30
N THR A 82 35.42 29.81 39.04
CA THR A 82 36.50 30.66 38.56
C THR A 82 36.27 32.12 38.93
N ALA A 83 37.38 32.85 39.00
CA ALA A 83 37.55 34.20 39.50
C ALA A 83 37.06 35.32 38.56
N ALA A 84 36.63 36.45 39.16
CA ALA A 84 36.74 37.83 38.67
C ALA A 84 36.32 38.72 39.86
N GLU A 85 37.17 39.56 40.45
CA GLU A 85 37.68 40.85 39.95
C GLU A 85 36.58 41.89 39.66
N VAL A 86 36.87 43.13 40.12
CA VAL A 86 36.27 44.43 39.79
C VAL A 86 35.14 44.97 40.69
N ALA A 87 35.53 45.78 41.68
CA ALA A 87 35.06 47.17 41.87
C ALA A 87 35.99 47.91 42.86
#